data_AF-A0A699U8G7-F1
#
_entry.id   AF-A0A699U8G7-F1
#
_cell.length_a   1.000
_cell.length_b   1.000
_cell.length_c   1.000
_cell.angle_alpha   90.00
_cell.angle_beta   90.00
_cell.angle_gamma   90.00
#
_symmetry.space_group_name_H-M   'P 1'
#
loop_
_entity.id
_entity.type
_entity.pdbx_description
1 polymer ?
#
loop_
_entity_poly.entity_id
_entity_poly.type
_entity_poly.pdbx_seq_one_letter_code
_entity_poly.pdbx_strand_id
1 'polypeptide(L)' 'QVFEICKCAEEDKVMFAASTFEGRALTWWNGNVHTLGLVNANRIPWTEFKSMMTTEYCPATKIQRMEEEL' A
#
# COMPACT_ATOMS: atom_id res chain seq x y z
N GLN A 1 0.69 4.32 -14.80
CA GLN A 1 1.78 3.81 -15.66
C GLN A 1 2.07 2.31 -15.48
N VAL A 2 2.63 1.78 -14.38
CA VAL A 2 2.97 0.33 -14.30
C VAL A 2 1.77 -0.61 -14.42
N PHE A 3 0.68 -0.34 -13.67
CA PHE A 3 -0.55 -1.13 -13.74
C PHE A 3 -1.24 -1.07 -15.12
N GLU A 4 -1.11 0.06 -15.82
CA GLU A 4 -1.66 0.22 -17.18
C GLU A 4 -0.81 -0.54 -18.20
N ILE A 5 0.53 -0.50 -18.06
CA ILE A 5 1.47 -1.22 -18.94
C ILE A 5 1.24 -2.73 -18.84
N CYS A 6 1.10 -3.27 -17.63
CA CYS A 6 0.83 -4.70 -17.45
C CYS A 6 -0.65 -5.07 -17.60
N LYS A 7 -1.54 -4.11 -17.89
CA LYS A 7 -3.00 -4.30 -17.97
C LYS A 7 -3.55 -5.01 -16.71
N CYS A 8 -3.04 -4.65 -15.54
CA CYS A 8 -3.45 -5.22 -14.27
C CYS A 8 -4.91 -4.83 -13.96
N ALA A 9 -5.74 -5.84 -13.71
CA ALA A 9 -7.12 -5.66 -13.29
C ALA A 9 -7.19 -4.97 -11.93
N GLU A 10 -8.29 -4.26 -11.64
CA GLU A 10 -8.41 -3.47 -10.41
C GLU A 10 -8.28 -4.34 -9.16
N GLU A 11 -8.88 -5.52 -9.19
CA GLU A 11 -8.86 -6.55 -8.16
C GLU A 11 -7.46 -7.13 -7.89
N ASP A 12 -6.56 -7.06 -8.87
CA ASP A 12 -5.21 -7.62 -8.75
C ASP A 12 -4.17 -6.60 -8.30
N LYS A 13 -4.51 -5.30 -8.26
CA LYS A 13 -3.55 -4.22 -7.96
C LYS A 13 -2.91 -4.36 -6.59
N VAL A 14 -3.70 -4.73 -5.58
CA VAL A 14 -3.19 -4.91 -4.21
C VAL A 14 -2.20 -6.07 -4.16
N MET A 15 -2.57 -7.21 -4.75
CA MET A 15 -1.70 -8.39 -4.81
C MET A 15 -0.40 -8.09 -5.58
N PHE A 16 -0.49 -7.38 -6.71
CA PHE A 16 0.67 -6.98 -7.50
C PHE A 16 1.56 -5.99 -6.74
N ALA A 17 0.99 -5.00 -6.06
CA ALA A 17 1.78 -4.07 -5.25
C ALA A 17 2.45 -4.78 -4.06
N ALA A 18 1.72 -5.66 -3.38
CA ALA A 18 2.23 -6.41 -2.24
C ALA A 18 3.37 -7.37 -2.62
N SER A 19 3.35 -7.92 -3.84
CA SER A 19 4.39 -8.84 -4.30
C SER A 19 5.73 -8.16 -4.55
N THR A 20 5.76 -6.82 -4.67
CA THR A 20 7.00 -6.04 -4.81
C THR A 20 7.54 -5.53 -3.48
N PHE A 21 6.86 -5.80 -2.37
CA PHE A 21 7.31 -5.36 -1.06
C PHE A 21 8.52 -6.16 -0.57
N GLU A 22 9.47 -5.44 -0.01
CA GLU A 22 10.68 -5.98 0.60
C GLU A 22 10.92 -5.34 1.99
N GLY A 23 11.75 -5.99 2.80
CA GLY A 23 12.18 -5.47 4.10
C GLY A 23 11.02 -5.03 5.00
N ARG A 24 11.05 -3.77 5.46
CA ARG A 24 10.03 -3.22 6.38
C ARG A 24 8.63 -3.22 5.76
N ALA A 25 8.51 -2.94 4.46
CA ALA A 25 7.23 -2.94 3.77
C ALA A 25 6.59 -4.32 3.74
N LEU A 26 7.40 -5.35 3.51
CA LEU A 26 6.92 -6.73 3.54
C LEU A 26 6.48 -7.15 4.95
N THR A 27 7.26 -6.81 5.99
CA THR A 27 6.88 -7.09 7.39
C THR A 27 5.57 -6.41 7.76
N TRP A 28 5.39 -5.14 7.39
CA TRP A 28 4.15 -4.40 7.61
C TRP A 28 2.96 -5.06 6.90
N TRP A 29 3.10 -5.41 5.62
CA TRP A 29 2.02 -6.03 4.87
C TRP A 29 1.65 -7.42 5.43
N ASN A 30 2.65 -8.22 5.83
CA ASN A 30 2.40 -9.50 6.49
C ASN A 30 1.61 -9.36 7.80
N GLY A 31 1.85 -8.29 8.58
CA GLY A 31 1.05 -7.97 9.76
C GLY A 31 -0.41 -7.63 9.44
N ASN A 32 -0.64 -6.89 8.35
CA ASN A 32 -1.99 -6.59 7.85
C ASN A 32 -2.69 -7.86 7.35
N VAL A 33 -1.99 -8.71 6.59
CA VAL A 33 -2.50 -10.02 6.13
C VAL A 33 -2.84 -10.93 7.32
N HIS A 34 -2.02 -10.94 8.37
CA HIS A 34 -2.30 -11.70 9.59
C HIS A 34 -3.59 -11.24 10.27
N THR A 35 -3.82 -9.92 10.33
CA THR A 35 -5.00 -9.32 10.97
C THR A 35 -6.27 -9.51 10.14
N LEU A 36 -6.19 -9.27 8.82
CA LEU A 36 -7.35 -9.26 7.93
C LEU A 36 -7.68 -10.65 7.34
N GLY A 37 -6.68 -11.52 7.27
CA GLY A 37 -6.69 -12.75 6.49
C GLY A 37 -6.36 -12.51 5.02
N LEU A 38 -5.63 -13.44 4.40
CA LEU A 38 -5.11 -13.29 3.02
C LEU A 38 -6.18 -12.94 1.98
N VAL A 39 -7.34 -13.61 2.02
CA VAL A 39 -8.42 -13.38 1.05
C VAL A 39 -8.99 -11.97 1.19
N ASN A 40 -9.19 -11.49 2.42
CA ASN A 40 -9.74 -10.16 2.65
C ASN A 40 -8.70 -9.10 2.32
N ALA A 41 -7.44 -9.31 2.72
CA ALA A 41 -6.33 -8.40 2.43
C ALA A 41 -6.16 -8.18 0.91
N ASN A 42 -6.29 -9.24 0.10
CA ASN A 42 -6.21 -9.13 -1.36
C ASN A 42 -7.46 -8.49 -1.99
N ARG A 43 -8.58 -8.41 -1.27
CA ARG A 43 -9.84 -7.82 -1.75
C ARG A 43 -10.05 -6.38 -1.32
N ILE A 44 -9.12 -5.82 -0.54
CA ILE A 44 -9.19 -4.41 -0.15
C ILE A 44 -9.24 -3.55 -1.43
N PRO A 45 -10.15 -2.56 -1.51
CA PRO A 45 -10.16 -1.63 -2.62
C PRO A 45 -8.80 -0.91 -2.75
N TRP A 46 -8.32 -0.73 -3.98
CA TRP A 46 -7.03 -0.08 -4.22
C TRP A 46 -6.91 1.32 -3.56
N THR A 47 -8.01 2.06 -3.46
CA THR A 47 -8.08 3.35 -2.76
C THR A 47 -7.78 3.23 -1.28
N GLU A 48 -8.32 2.22 -0.61
CA GLU A 48 -8.09 1.96 0.81
C GLU A 48 -6.66 1.48 1.06
N PHE A 49 -6.15 0.57 0.22
CA PHE A 49 -4.75 0.13 0.29
C PHE A 49 -3.75 1.31 0.19
N LYS A 50 -3.98 2.25 -0.74
CA LYS A 50 -3.18 3.49 -0.83
C LYS A 50 -3.27 4.35 0.43
N SER A 51 -4.46 4.44 1.04
CA SER A 51 -4.66 5.16 2.30
C SER A 51 -3.81 4.55 3.41
N MET A 52 -3.88 3.23 3.59
CA MET A 52 -3.09 2.48 4.58
C MET A 52 -1.58 2.72 4.40
N MET A 53 -1.09 2.62 3.16
CA MET A 53 0.31 2.90 2.82
C MET A 53 0.71 4.34 3.17
N THR A 54 -0.16 5.31 2.87
CA THR A 54 0.10 6.72 3.16
C THR A 54 0.16 6.97 4.66
N THR A 55 -0.75 6.38 5.44
CA THR A 55 -0.73 6.48 6.90
C THR A 55 0.54 5.88 7.52
N GLU A 56 1.01 4.73 7.02
CA GLU A 56 2.22 4.07 7.54
C GLU A 56 3.51 4.84 7.18
N TYR A 57 3.65 5.26 5.92
CA TYR A 57 4.93 5.75 5.39
C TYR A 57 5.01 7.28 5.23
N CYS A 58 3.86 7.95 5.09
CA CYS A 58 3.73 9.39 4.88
C CYS A 58 2.89 10.05 6.00
N PRO A 59 3.31 9.96 7.28
CA PRO A 59 2.56 10.59 8.36
C PRO A 59 2.46 12.11 8.12
N ALA A 60 1.28 12.68 8.40
CA ALA A 60 0.96 14.08 8.14
C ALA A 60 2.00 15.07 8.72
N THR A 61 2.65 14.69 9.82
CA THR A 61 3.73 15.46 10.46
C THR A 61 4.99 15.60 9.60
N LYS A 62 5.27 14.65 8.71
CA LYS A 62 6.37 14.78 7.73
C LYS A 62 5.98 15.67 6.56
N ILE A 63 4.71 15.63 6.14
CA ILE A 63 4.19 16.48 5.05
C ILE A 63 4.26 17.95 5.48
N GLN A 64 3.74 18.28 6.67
CA GLN A 64 3.83 19.65 7.21
C GLN A 64 5.27 20.15 7.33
N ARG A 65 6.19 19.32 7.82
CA ARG A 65 7.61 19.72 7.91
C ARG A 65 8.24 19.98 6.55
N MET A 66 7.84 19.26 5.50
CA MET A 66 8.31 19.52 4.14
C MET A 66 7.70 20.80 3.55
N GLU A 67 6.45 21.13 3.89
CA GLU A 67 5.80 22.39 3.50
C GLU A 67 6.40 23.61 4.22
N GLU A 68 6.88 23.45 5.45
CA GLU A 68 7.56 24.49 6.23
C GLU A 68 9.03 24.70 5.81
N GLU A 69 9.67 23.70 5.19
CA GLU A 69 11.05 23.77 4.67
C GLU A 69 11.13 24.31 3.23
N LEU A 70 9.99 24.62 2.59
CA LEU A 70 9.87 25.22 1.24
C LEU A 70 9.65 26.74 1.31
#